data_AF-T2SX82-F1
#
_entry.id   AF-T2SX82-F1
#
_cell.length_a   1.000
_cell.length_b   1.000
_cell.length_c   1.000
_cell.angle_alpha   90.00
_cell.angle_beta   90.00
_cell.angle_gamma   90.00
#
_symmetry.space_group_name_H-M   'P 1'
#
loop_
_entity.id
_entity.type
_entity.pdbx_description
1 polymer ?
#
loop_
_entity_poly.entity_id
_entity_poly.type
_entity_poly.pdbx_seq_one_letter_code
_entity_poly.pdbx_strand_id
1 'polypeptide(L)'
;MQNKEIGEEKSVNEKNLEVFNRYFPGCLSIENDNQLTLDTRKLKALLGDFSEIKEEGYGLDFVGKKIALNQAFKKNNKILKPLNESTSKHVLIKGDNLDALKILKQSYSEKIKMIYIDPPYNTKNDSFIYGDDFSQSNEEVLKTLDYSKEKLDYIKNLFGSKCHSGWLSFMYPRLLLARDLLKQDGVIFISIDDNECAQLKLLCDEIFGEGNFIETFLWNKTQTPPSASNKTRKTHEFILCYQKNKDNKKMIAKFSDGGDAPLWNETNSERILTFPANYVFSNLKNGIYKKGIRDKIEVLDDIEVYNGKIINSFRLKGHFRWKQETLNEEIINNVFLVVKSEKFSIRYCREGERIVMPTNEISKKDNVGTNETASKELLKLFDDNKIFNFNKPVSLIKYLISICSNNTNEGDTILDFFAGSGTTAHAVLESNKSDYQKLSEGGGYLMA
;
A
#
# COMPACT_ATOMS: atom_id res chain seq x y z
N MET A 1 -1.72 27.57 21.86
CA MET A 1 -1.51 26.29 22.57
C MET A 1 -0.62 26.55 23.76
N GLN A 2 -1.14 26.37 24.98
CA GLN A 2 -0.34 26.46 26.21
C GLN A 2 0.66 25.29 26.25
N ASN A 3 1.91 25.60 26.61
CA ASN A 3 2.95 24.63 26.88
C ASN A 3 2.51 23.69 28.00
N LYS A 4 2.10 22.47 27.64
CA LYS A 4 2.07 21.35 28.58
C LYS A 4 3.50 20.93 28.84
N GLU A 5 3.82 20.80 30.13
CA GLU A 5 5.07 20.22 30.62
C GLU A 5 5.39 18.93 29.86
N ILE A 6 6.59 18.90 29.28
CA ILE A 6 7.13 17.75 28.56
C ILE A 6 7.50 16.72 29.64
N GLY A 7 6.58 15.80 29.94
CA GLY A 7 6.95 14.58 30.66
C GLY A 7 8.00 13.83 29.85
N GLU A 8 9.07 13.37 30.51
CA GLU A 8 10.16 12.63 29.87
C GLU A 8 9.60 11.46 29.05
N GLU A 9 9.75 11.55 27.72
CA GLU A 9 9.12 10.62 26.79
C GLU A 9 9.89 9.29 26.76
N LYS A 10 9.18 8.21 27.13
CA LYS A 10 9.76 6.86 27.21
C LYS A 10 10.27 6.36 25.85
N SER A 11 11.44 5.74 25.84
CA SER A 11 12.02 5.13 24.64
C SER A 11 11.17 3.96 24.11
N VAL A 12 11.35 3.57 22.84
CA VAL A 12 10.65 2.40 22.27
C VAL A 12 11.01 1.12 23.03
N ASN A 13 12.25 1.01 23.49
CA ASN A 13 12.69 -0.11 24.33
C ASN A 13 11.93 -0.14 25.65
N GLU A 14 11.79 0.99 26.34
CA GLU A 14 11.00 1.07 27.59
C GLU A 14 9.54 0.66 27.36
N LYS A 15 8.91 1.14 26.29
CA LYS A 15 7.53 0.74 25.94
C LYS A 15 7.42 -0.76 25.66
N ASN A 16 8.37 -1.34 24.94
CA ASN A 16 8.40 -2.77 24.65
C ASN A 16 8.57 -3.60 25.93
N LEU A 17 9.43 -3.16 26.86
CA LEU A 17 9.63 -3.81 28.15
C LEU A 17 8.37 -3.74 29.02
N GLU A 18 7.64 -2.62 28.99
CA GLU A 18 6.36 -2.50 29.68
C GLU A 18 5.30 -3.44 29.11
N VAL A 19 5.18 -3.53 27.78
CA VAL A 19 4.26 -4.46 27.12
C VAL A 19 4.64 -5.90 27.45
N PHE A 20 5.93 -6.24 27.34
CA PHE A 20 6.42 -7.58 27.66
C PHE A 20 6.11 -7.94 29.12
N ASN A 21 6.45 -7.08 30.08
CA ASN A 21 6.20 -7.35 31.50
C ASN A 21 4.70 -7.36 31.85
N ARG A 22 3.85 -6.65 31.07
CA ARG A 22 2.39 -6.70 31.22
C ARG A 22 1.81 -8.07 30.86
N TYR A 23 2.29 -8.69 29.79
CA TYR A 23 1.80 -10.00 29.32
C TYR A 23 2.57 -11.19 29.89
N PHE A 24 3.83 -10.99 30.29
CA PHE A 24 4.73 -12.00 30.84
C PHE A 24 5.31 -11.53 32.19
N PRO A 25 4.45 -11.35 33.22
CA PRO A 25 4.86 -10.74 34.48
C PRO A 25 5.92 -11.56 35.21
N GLY A 26 6.98 -10.86 35.64
CA GLY A 26 8.05 -11.44 36.42
C GLY A 26 8.99 -12.36 35.64
N CYS A 27 8.94 -12.34 34.30
CA CYS A 27 10.00 -12.89 33.45
C CYS A 27 11.20 -11.96 33.31
N LEU A 28 11.04 -10.67 33.64
CA LEU A 28 12.13 -9.69 33.64
C LEU A 28 12.53 -9.36 35.08
N SER A 29 13.83 -9.32 35.34
CA SER A 29 14.43 -8.85 36.58
C SER A 29 15.55 -7.84 36.27
N ILE A 30 15.90 -7.02 37.25
CA ILE A 30 17.14 -6.22 37.20
C ILE A 30 18.09 -6.87 38.21
N GLU A 31 19.18 -7.41 37.70
CA GLU A 31 20.22 -8.07 38.49
C GLU A 31 21.56 -7.39 38.23
N ASN A 32 22.54 -7.62 39.11
CA ASN A 32 23.96 -7.17 39.09
C ASN A 32 24.31 -6.04 38.08
N ASP A 33 24.69 -4.87 38.61
CA ASP A 33 25.08 -3.68 37.82
C ASP A 33 23.97 -3.10 36.93
N ASN A 34 22.71 -3.18 37.39
CA ASN A 34 21.56 -2.57 36.73
C ASN A 34 21.26 -3.19 35.34
N GLN A 35 21.69 -4.43 35.10
CA GLN A 35 21.41 -5.14 33.86
C GLN A 35 20.03 -5.79 33.89
N LEU A 36 19.25 -5.50 32.84
CA LEU A 36 18.00 -6.18 32.59
C LEU A 36 18.26 -7.64 32.21
N THR A 37 17.67 -8.57 32.97
CA THR A 37 17.82 -10.01 32.78
C THR A 37 16.47 -10.65 32.46
N LEU A 38 16.45 -11.63 31.55
CA LEU A 38 15.26 -12.39 31.15
C LEU A 38 15.33 -13.81 31.71
N ASP A 39 14.38 -14.19 32.56
CA ASP A 39 14.19 -15.57 33.00
C ASP A 39 13.48 -16.38 31.90
N THR A 40 14.30 -17.05 31.09
CA THR A 40 13.84 -17.89 29.98
C THR A 40 13.06 -19.11 30.43
N ARG A 41 13.27 -19.61 31.66
CA ARG A 41 12.54 -20.77 32.19
C ARG A 41 11.11 -20.39 32.54
N LYS A 42 10.95 -19.26 33.23
CA LYS A 42 9.62 -18.74 33.58
C LYS A 42 8.84 -18.31 32.36
N LEU A 43 9.50 -17.70 31.37
CA LEU A 43 8.88 -17.38 30.08
C LEU A 43 8.37 -18.64 29.38
N LYS A 44 9.19 -19.71 29.31
CA LYS A 44 8.76 -21.00 28.77
C LYS A 44 7.56 -21.57 29.53
N ALA A 45 7.59 -21.55 30.86
CA ALA A 45 6.48 -22.04 31.68
C ALA A 45 5.16 -21.28 31.42
N LEU A 46 5.22 -19.97 31.16
CA LEU A 46 4.04 -19.17 30.82
C LEU A 46 3.52 -19.44 29.40
N LEU A 47 4.41 -19.75 28.46
CA LEU A 47 4.04 -20.00 27.07
C LEU A 47 3.55 -21.44 26.83
N GLY A 48 3.96 -22.41 27.66
CA GLY A 48 3.58 -23.83 27.55
C GLY A 48 4.70 -24.75 27.05
N ASP A 49 4.35 -25.97 26.62
CA ASP A 49 5.30 -26.96 26.10
C ASP A 49 5.84 -26.52 24.72
N PHE A 50 7.06 -25.99 24.70
CA PHE A 50 7.86 -25.84 23.49
C PHE A 50 8.98 -26.86 23.52
N SER A 51 9.05 -27.70 22.48
CA SER A 51 10.26 -28.44 22.16
C SER A 51 11.40 -27.44 21.89
N GLU A 52 12.46 -27.47 22.69
CA GLU A 52 13.70 -26.79 22.32
C GLU A 52 14.20 -27.38 21.00
N ILE A 53 14.12 -26.60 19.92
CA ILE A 53 15.00 -26.79 18.78
C ILE A 53 15.54 -25.42 18.39
N LYS A 54 16.78 -25.16 18.79
CA LYS A 54 17.68 -24.27 18.06
C LYS A 54 19.07 -24.93 18.00
N GLU A 55 19.11 -26.11 17.40
CA GLU A 55 20.25 -26.44 16.54
C GLU A 55 19.99 -25.70 15.22
N GLU A 56 20.83 -24.70 14.91
CA GLU A 56 20.86 -23.92 13.65
C GLU A 56 19.61 -24.02 12.76
N GLY A 57 18.59 -23.23 13.07
CA GLY A 57 17.37 -23.16 12.28
C GLY A 57 17.55 -22.39 10.96
N TYR A 58 16.57 -22.53 10.07
CA TYR A 58 16.50 -21.74 8.83
C TYR A 58 16.33 -20.25 9.13
N GLY A 59 17.15 -19.40 8.50
CA GLY A 59 17.03 -17.95 8.61
C GLY A 59 18.00 -17.20 7.70
N LEU A 60 17.67 -15.95 7.37
CA LEU A 60 18.54 -15.05 6.63
C LEU A 60 19.51 -14.37 7.61
N ASP A 61 20.80 -14.66 7.53
CA ASP A 61 21.83 -13.89 8.26
C ASP A 61 22.67 -13.05 7.31
N PHE A 62 23.10 -11.89 7.78
CA PHE A 62 23.94 -10.97 7.01
C PHE A 62 24.76 -10.05 7.92
N VAL A 63 25.89 -9.60 7.41
CA VAL A 63 26.78 -8.69 8.12
C VAL A 63 26.07 -7.35 8.32
N GLY A 64 26.01 -6.87 9.57
CA GLY A 64 25.33 -5.62 9.93
C GLY A 64 23.88 -5.80 10.43
N LYS A 65 23.31 -7.02 10.38
CA LYS A 65 21.91 -7.28 10.77
C LYS A 65 21.54 -6.76 12.16
N LYS A 66 22.37 -7.05 13.19
CA LYS A 66 22.11 -6.58 14.57
C LYS A 66 22.09 -5.05 14.67
N ILE A 67 22.94 -4.38 13.90
CA ILE A 67 23.07 -2.91 13.91
C ILE A 67 21.87 -2.30 13.21
N ALA A 68 21.50 -2.84 12.05
CA ALA A 68 20.30 -2.47 11.31
C ALA A 68 19.03 -2.63 12.17
N LEU A 69 18.92 -3.72 12.93
CA LEU A 69 17.82 -3.91 13.89
C LEU A 69 17.80 -2.81 14.95
N ASN A 70 18.94 -2.51 15.57
CA ASN A 70 19.03 -1.47 16.61
C ASN A 70 18.63 -0.09 16.06
N GLN A 71 18.98 0.22 14.81
CA GLN A 71 18.62 1.48 14.18
C GLN A 71 17.10 1.73 14.14
N ALA A 72 16.28 0.70 13.96
CA ALA A 72 14.82 0.86 13.97
C ALA A 72 14.29 1.40 15.31
N PHE A 73 14.94 1.02 16.42
CA PHE A 73 14.51 1.34 17.79
C PHE A 73 15.26 2.52 18.41
N LYS A 74 16.35 2.96 17.78
CA LYS A 74 17.10 4.13 18.23
C LYS A 74 16.23 5.38 18.25
N LYS A 75 16.24 6.08 19.39
CA LYS A 75 15.52 7.35 19.60
C LYS A 75 15.80 8.31 18.46
N ASN A 76 14.74 8.88 17.90
CA ASN A 76 14.83 9.92 16.88
C ASN A 76 14.77 11.29 17.55
N ASN A 77 15.72 12.16 17.25
CA ASN A 77 15.79 13.53 17.75
C ASN A 77 15.40 14.57 16.68
N LYS A 78 15.01 14.12 15.48
CA LYS A 78 14.52 15.00 14.41
C LYS A 78 13.09 15.43 14.71
N ILE A 79 12.74 16.64 14.27
CA ILE A 79 11.39 17.22 14.38
C ILE A 79 10.84 17.56 13.00
N LEU A 80 9.53 17.52 12.84
CA LEU A 80 8.87 17.99 11.62
C LEU A 80 8.71 19.50 11.66
N LYS A 81 9.13 20.16 10.58
CA LYS A 81 8.90 21.59 10.35
C LYS A 81 8.00 21.75 9.13
N PRO A 82 6.81 22.38 9.25
CA PRO A 82 5.97 22.67 8.09
C PRO A 82 6.69 23.66 7.16
N LEU A 83 6.69 23.36 5.86
CA LEU A 83 7.24 24.27 4.83
C LEU A 83 6.20 25.29 4.36
N ASN A 84 4.92 24.94 4.46
CA ASN A 84 3.79 25.74 4.05
C ASN A 84 2.58 25.40 4.92
N GLU A 85 1.71 26.39 5.15
CA GLU A 85 0.39 26.15 5.70
C GLU A 85 -0.50 25.53 4.61
N SER A 86 -1.19 24.44 4.94
CA SER A 86 -2.08 23.75 4.02
C SER A 86 -3.17 23.02 4.81
N THR A 87 -4.40 23.06 4.30
CA THR A 87 -5.53 22.28 4.82
C THR A 87 -5.66 20.91 4.14
N SER A 88 -4.76 20.59 3.22
CA SER A 88 -4.76 19.31 2.50
C SER A 88 -4.55 18.14 3.46
N LYS A 89 -5.29 17.05 3.23
CA LYS A 89 -5.07 15.77 3.91
C LYS A 89 -3.88 14.99 3.35
N HIS A 90 -3.31 15.44 2.23
CA HIS A 90 -2.14 14.82 1.60
C HIS A 90 -0.85 15.48 2.10
N VAL A 91 0.08 14.66 2.57
CA VAL A 91 1.33 15.12 3.20
C VAL A 91 2.53 14.61 2.42
N LEU A 92 3.48 15.51 2.12
CA LEU A 92 4.79 15.18 1.60
C LEU A 92 5.84 15.54 2.66
N ILE A 93 6.63 14.55 3.09
CA ILE A 93 7.72 14.75 4.06
C ILE A 93 9.06 14.68 3.31
N LYS A 94 9.87 15.73 3.44
CA LYS A 94 11.23 15.77 2.89
C LYS A 94 12.25 15.42 3.98
N GLY A 95 13.02 14.36 3.77
CA GLY A 95 14.08 13.92 4.69
C GLY A 95 14.49 12.48 4.43
N ASP A 96 15.33 11.93 5.30
CA ASP A 96 15.59 10.49 5.30
C ASP A 96 14.31 9.74 5.71
N ASN A 97 13.97 8.71 4.96
CA ASN A 97 12.74 7.95 5.20
C ASN A 97 12.79 7.14 6.50
N LEU A 98 13.96 6.72 6.98
CA LEU A 98 14.09 6.05 8.28
C LEU A 98 13.67 6.99 9.42
N ASP A 99 14.13 8.24 9.39
CA ASP A 99 13.75 9.25 10.37
C ASP A 99 12.25 9.60 10.27
N ALA A 100 11.75 9.77 9.04
CA ALA A 100 10.34 10.04 8.80
C ALA A 100 9.43 8.92 9.33
N LEU A 101 9.77 7.66 9.07
CA LEU A 101 9.03 6.49 9.57
C LEU A 101 9.02 6.43 11.10
N LYS A 102 10.14 6.74 11.76
CA LYS A 102 10.21 6.80 13.24
C LYS A 102 9.28 7.87 13.82
N ILE A 103 9.20 9.04 13.18
CA ILE A 103 8.29 10.11 13.60
C ILE A 103 6.85 9.67 13.38
N LEU A 104 6.53 9.14 12.18
CA LEU A 104 5.19 8.67 11.85
C LEU A 104 4.72 7.58 12.82
N LYS A 105 5.60 6.70 13.28
CA LYS A 105 5.28 5.62 14.23
C LYS A 105 4.62 6.14 15.52
N GLN A 106 4.91 7.36 15.96
CA GLN A 106 4.29 7.94 17.16
C GLN A 106 2.78 8.18 17.01
N SER A 107 2.32 8.50 15.80
CA SER A 107 0.92 8.93 15.55
C SER A 107 0.15 8.06 14.56
N TYR A 108 0.85 7.28 13.73
CA TYR A 108 0.30 6.49 12.62
C TYR A 108 0.52 4.98 12.78
N SER A 109 0.98 4.52 13.95
CA SER A 109 1.04 3.09 14.23
C SER A 109 -0.36 2.46 14.06
N GLU A 110 -0.41 1.39 13.27
CA GLU A 110 -1.61 0.67 12.89
C GLU A 110 -2.69 1.45 12.14
N LYS A 111 -2.32 2.51 11.41
CA LYS A 111 -3.28 3.37 10.68
C LYS A 111 -3.16 3.31 9.15
N ILE A 112 -2.06 2.79 8.62
CA ILE A 112 -1.80 2.75 7.18
C ILE A 112 -2.47 1.54 6.54
N LYS A 113 -3.34 1.76 5.54
CA LYS A 113 -4.02 0.65 4.84
C LYS A 113 -3.11 0.00 3.83
N MET A 114 -2.40 0.81 3.04
CA MET A 114 -1.54 0.31 1.98
C MET A 114 -0.21 1.04 2.01
N ILE A 115 0.87 0.28 1.88
CA ILE A 115 2.20 0.79 1.59
C ILE A 115 2.57 0.35 0.19
N TYR A 116 3.05 1.27 -0.64
CA TYR A 116 3.75 0.95 -1.87
C TYR A 116 5.14 1.57 -1.81
N ILE A 117 6.17 0.80 -2.15
CA ILE A 117 7.53 1.33 -2.26
C ILE A 117 8.24 0.78 -3.50
N ASP A 118 9.07 1.65 -4.08
CA ASP A 118 9.98 1.35 -5.18
C ASP A 118 11.43 1.63 -4.72
N PRO A 119 12.00 0.76 -3.86
CA PRO A 119 13.35 0.94 -3.34
C PRO A 119 14.41 0.84 -4.44
N PRO A 120 15.65 1.30 -4.22
CA PRO A 120 16.74 1.08 -5.16
C PRO A 120 16.97 -0.42 -5.37
N TYR A 121 17.07 -0.88 -6.61
CA TYR A 121 17.18 -2.31 -6.95
C TYR A 121 18.60 -2.90 -6.79
N ASN A 122 19.53 -2.11 -6.24
CA ASN A 122 20.95 -2.48 -6.11
C ASN A 122 21.63 -2.92 -7.42
N THR A 123 21.22 -2.34 -8.55
CA THR A 123 21.86 -2.65 -9.84
C THR A 123 23.28 -2.08 -9.89
N LYS A 124 24.18 -2.73 -10.62
CA LYS A 124 25.58 -2.26 -10.76
C LYS A 124 25.69 -0.84 -11.33
N ASN A 125 24.68 -0.39 -12.08
CA ASN A 125 24.64 0.92 -12.74
C ASN A 125 23.97 2.02 -11.90
N ASP A 126 23.33 1.69 -10.78
CA ASP A 126 22.67 2.69 -9.93
C ASP A 126 23.72 3.52 -9.16
N SER A 127 23.60 4.84 -9.12
CA SER A 127 24.56 5.70 -8.41
C SER A 127 24.28 5.80 -6.91
N PHE A 128 23.22 5.16 -6.42
CA PHE A 128 22.82 5.22 -5.02
C PHE A 128 23.84 4.54 -4.09
N ILE A 129 24.20 5.23 -3.01
CA ILE A 129 25.10 4.76 -1.95
C ILE A 129 24.30 4.68 -0.64
N TYR A 130 24.36 3.54 0.05
CA TYR A 130 23.68 3.33 1.33
C TYR A 130 24.44 4.07 2.44
N GLY A 131 24.10 5.34 2.64
CA GLY A 131 24.80 6.27 3.51
C GLY A 131 24.19 6.46 4.90
N ASP A 132 23.53 5.44 5.47
CA ASP A 132 23.06 5.52 6.86
C ASP A 132 24.28 5.90 7.74
N ASP A 133 24.24 7.03 8.44
CA ASP A 133 25.38 7.54 9.21
C ASP A 133 25.56 6.72 10.49
N PHE A 134 26.56 5.83 10.47
CA PHE A 134 26.94 5.00 11.62
C PHE A 134 28.03 5.63 12.49
N SER A 135 28.42 6.89 12.23
CA SER A 135 29.54 7.52 12.94
C SER A 135 29.15 8.02 14.35
N GLN A 136 30.07 7.77 15.29
CA GLN A 136 30.13 8.15 16.72
C GLN A 136 28.97 7.74 17.64
N SER A 137 27.70 7.89 17.26
CA SER A 137 26.55 7.65 18.14
C SER A 137 26.16 6.17 18.32
N ASN A 138 26.98 5.25 17.80
CA ASN A 138 26.79 3.80 17.92
C ASN A 138 27.90 3.13 18.73
N GLU A 139 29.02 3.77 19.12
CA GLU A 139 30.10 3.06 19.83
C GLU A 139 29.64 2.38 21.13
N GLU A 140 28.73 3.01 21.88
CA GLU A 140 28.12 2.41 23.06
C GLU A 140 27.22 1.21 22.72
N VAL A 141 26.37 1.34 21.68
CA VAL A 141 25.52 0.26 21.16
C VAL A 141 26.37 -0.90 20.61
N LEU A 142 27.48 -0.60 19.96
CA LEU A 142 28.39 -1.56 19.34
C LEU A 142 29.17 -2.36 20.40
N LYS A 143 29.46 -1.75 21.57
CA LYS A 143 29.96 -2.47 22.75
C LYS A 143 28.92 -3.42 23.34
N THR A 144 27.63 -3.05 23.32
CA THR A 144 26.54 -3.90 23.83
C THR A 144 26.22 -5.09 22.91
N LEU A 145 26.52 -5.00 21.61
CA LEU A 145 26.19 -6.02 20.60
C LEU A 145 27.25 -7.12 20.45
N ASP A 146 28.29 -7.11 21.29
CA ASP A 146 29.38 -8.11 21.33
C ASP A 146 30.15 -8.27 20.01
N TYR A 147 30.40 -7.14 19.32
CA TYR A 147 31.27 -7.13 18.14
C TYR A 147 32.70 -6.75 18.50
N SER A 148 33.68 -7.50 17.97
CA SER A 148 35.08 -7.09 18.03
C SER A 148 35.31 -5.80 17.22
N LYS A 149 36.28 -4.98 17.63
CA LYS A 149 36.62 -3.71 16.96
C LYS A 149 36.92 -3.88 15.47
N GLU A 150 37.60 -4.97 15.11
CA GLU A 150 37.92 -5.32 13.71
C GLU A 150 36.67 -5.64 12.89
N LYS A 151 35.71 -6.36 13.47
CA LYS A 151 34.43 -6.67 12.81
C LYS A 151 33.59 -5.41 12.62
N LEU A 152 33.71 -4.43 13.51
CA LEU A 152 33.06 -3.13 13.39
C LEU A 152 33.63 -2.29 12.24
N ASP A 153 34.95 -2.23 12.09
CA ASP A 153 35.57 -1.50 10.98
C ASP A 153 35.25 -2.16 9.63
N TYR A 154 35.22 -3.50 9.58
CA TYR A 154 34.73 -4.23 8.41
C TYR A 154 33.28 -3.88 8.09
N ILE A 155 32.40 -3.88 9.10
CA ILE A 155 30.99 -3.50 8.96
C ILE A 155 30.84 -2.06 8.45
N LYS A 156 31.59 -1.10 9.01
CA LYS A 156 31.58 0.32 8.58
C LYS A 156 31.99 0.47 7.11
N ASN A 157 32.96 -0.31 6.65
CA ASN A 157 33.38 -0.33 5.24
C ASN A 157 32.37 -1.04 4.33
N LEU A 158 31.57 -1.96 4.88
CA LEU A 158 30.50 -2.63 4.17
C LEU A 158 29.30 -1.70 3.95
N PHE A 159 29.03 -0.82 4.92
CA PHE A 159 28.05 0.25 4.79
C PHE A 159 28.52 1.28 3.75
N GLY A 160 27.71 1.49 2.71
CA GLY A 160 28.10 2.25 1.51
C GLY A 160 28.61 1.38 0.35
N SER A 161 28.85 0.08 0.57
CA SER A 161 29.13 -0.86 -0.51
C SER A 161 27.83 -1.41 -1.14
N LYS A 162 27.86 -1.68 -2.44
CA LYS A 162 26.71 -2.23 -3.20
C LYS A 162 26.54 -3.75 -3.04
N CYS A 163 26.85 -4.28 -1.86
CA CYS A 163 26.66 -5.71 -1.57
C CYS A 163 25.28 -5.97 -0.96
N HIS A 164 24.83 -7.22 -1.02
CA HIS A 164 23.55 -7.66 -0.45
C HIS A 164 23.41 -7.28 1.02
N SER A 165 24.46 -7.47 1.84
CA SER A 165 24.45 -7.10 3.26
C SER A 165 24.24 -5.60 3.49
N GLY A 166 24.81 -4.75 2.62
CA GLY A 166 24.61 -3.30 2.68
C GLY A 166 23.17 -2.91 2.36
N TRP A 167 22.62 -3.47 1.28
CA TRP A 167 21.23 -3.25 0.88
C TRP A 167 20.23 -3.78 1.91
N LEU A 168 20.43 -5.00 2.41
CA LEU A 168 19.61 -5.61 3.47
C LEU A 168 19.64 -4.77 4.75
N SER A 169 20.82 -4.30 5.16
CA SER A 169 20.93 -3.45 6.34
C SER A 169 20.23 -2.10 6.18
N PHE A 170 20.20 -1.56 4.96
CA PHE A 170 19.43 -0.35 4.64
C PHE A 170 17.91 -0.61 4.68
N MET A 171 17.45 -1.71 4.09
CA MET A 171 16.01 -2.01 4.00
C MET A 171 15.40 -2.50 5.32
N TYR A 172 16.14 -3.28 6.11
CA TYR A 172 15.63 -3.94 7.31
C TYR A 172 14.95 -3.00 8.32
N PRO A 173 15.57 -1.91 8.81
CA PRO A 173 14.92 -1.03 9.78
C PRO A 173 13.70 -0.30 9.21
N ARG A 174 13.73 0.01 7.91
CA ARG A 174 12.63 0.71 7.22
C ARG A 174 11.40 -0.19 7.10
N LEU A 175 11.60 -1.45 6.71
CA LEU A 175 10.52 -2.44 6.61
C LEU A 175 9.96 -2.83 7.99
N LEU A 176 10.80 -2.92 9.03
CA LEU A 176 10.35 -3.12 10.41
C LEU A 176 9.40 -2.01 10.87
N LEU A 177 9.77 -0.75 10.65
CA LEU A 177 8.91 0.39 10.99
C LEU A 177 7.66 0.44 10.12
N ALA A 178 7.76 0.13 8.82
CA ALA A 178 6.62 0.06 7.91
C ALA A 178 5.55 -0.94 8.40
N ARG A 179 5.98 -2.11 8.90
CA ARG A 179 5.07 -3.10 9.50
C ARG A 179 4.30 -2.55 10.71
N ASP A 180 4.95 -1.76 11.57
CA ASP A 180 4.30 -1.15 12.74
C ASP A 180 3.23 -0.10 12.37
N LEU A 181 3.39 0.54 11.20
CA LEU A 181 2.46 1.54 10.68
C LEU A 181 1.22 0.92 10.03
N LEU A 182 1.32 -0.29 9.47
CA LEU A 182 0.20 -0.96 8.81
C LEU A 182 -0.94 -1.29 9.79
N LYS A 183 -2.19 -1.04 9.35
CA LYS A 183 -3.41 -1.62 9.94
C LYS A 183 -3.27 -3.16 10.01
N GLN A 184 -4.06 -3.82 10.85
CA GLN A 184 -4.07 -5.28 10.93
C GLN A 184 -4.35 -5.95 9.58
N ASP A 185 -5.30 -5.39 8.82
CA ASP A 185 -5.63 -5.78 7.44
C ASP A 185 -4.88 -4.96 6.37
N GLY A 186 -3.78 -4.31 6.77
CA GLY A 186 -2.96 -3.48 5.90
C GLY A 186 -2.00 -4.31 5.05
N VAL A 187 -1.73 -3.84 3.84
CA VAL A 187 -0.92 -4.54 2.83
C VAL A 187 0.28 -3.69 2.42
N ILE A 188 1.42 -4.31 2.18
CA ILE A 188 2.61 -3.69 1.59
C ILE A 188 2.93 -4.33 0.25
N PHE A 189 3.20 -3.48 -0.75
CA PHE A 189 3.74 -3.85 -2.04
C PHE A 189 5.14 -3.28 -2.22
N ILE A 190 6.07 -4.11 -2.67
CA ILE A 190 7.47 -3.72 -2.85
C ILE A 190 7.92 -4.10 -4.25
N SER A 191 8.17 -3.11 -5.11
CA SER A 191 8.76 -3.33 -6.43
C SER A 191 10.23 -3.72 -6.31
N ILE A 192 10.66 -4.71 -7.08
CA ILE A 192 12.05 -5.17 -7.11
C ILE A 192 12.37 -5.86 -8.44
N ASP A 193 13.65 -5.88 -8.83
CA ASP A 193 14.14 -6.72 -9.93
C ASP A 193 14.81 -8.01 -9.41
N ASP A 194 15.46 -8.77 -10.29
CA ASP A 194 16.08 -10.04 -9.95
C ASP A 194 17.32 -9.95 -9.05
N ASN A 195 17.93 -8.78 -8.85
CA ASN A 195 19.18 -8.67 -8.09
C ASN A 195 18.97 -8.93 -6.59
N GLU A 196 17.85 -8.47 -6.03
CA GLU A 196 17.55 -8.56 -4.59
C GLU A 196 16.20 -9.21 -4.29
N CYS A 197 15.49 -9.76 -5.29
CA CYS A 197 14.16 -10.36 -5.09
C CYS A 197 14.17 -11.48 -4.04
N ALA A 198 15.15 -12.38 -4.09
CA ALA A 198 15.26 -13.48 -3.14
C ALA A 198 15.59 -12.97 -1.72
N GLN A 199 16.55 -12.06 -1.62
CA GLN A 199 17.01 -11.45 -0.37
C GLN A 199 15.88 -10.67 0.30
N LEU A 200 15.13 -9.88 -0.47
CA LEU A 200 13.97 -9.14 0.01
C LEU A 200 12.84 -10.07 0.46
N LYS A 201 12.56 -11.15 -0.28
CA LYS A 201 11.54 -12.14 0.09
C LYS A 201 11.84 -12.73 1.48
N LEU A 202 13.07 -13.19 1.69
CA LEU A 202 13.50 -13.76 2.97
C LEU A 202 13.49 -12.73 4.10
N LEU A 203 13.88 -11.49 3.80
CA LEU A 203 13.81 -10.39 4.77
C LEU A 203 12.35 -10.09 5.16
N CYS A 204 11.43 -10.07 4.19
CA CYS A 204 10.01 -9.87 4.46
C CYS A 204 9.38 -11.06 5.20
N ASP A 205 9.80 -12.30 4.92
CA ASP A 205 9.35 -13.48 5.68
C ASP A 205 9.75 -13.37 7.16
N GLU A 206 10.94 -12.86 7.46
CA GLU A 206 11.36 -12.61 8.83
C GLU A 206 10.56 -11.49 9.50
N ILE A 207 10.28 -10.39 8.79
CA ILE A 207 9.62 -9.20 9.36
C ILE A 207 8.12 -9.39 9.51
N PHE A 208 7.46 -9.81 8.43
CA PHE A 208 6.01 -9.93 8.35
C PHE A 208 5.53 -11.32 8.75
N GLY A 209 6.40 -12.33 8.72
CA GLY A 209 6.03 -13.74 8.88
C GLY A 209 5.67 -14.35 7.53
N GLU A 210 6.23 -15.51 7.21
CA GLU A 210 5.98 -16.25 5.96
C GLU A 210 4.48 -16.53 5.74
N GLY A 211 3.74 -16.85 6.81
CA GLY A 211 2.30 -17.08 6.74
C GLY A 211 1.48 -15.85 6.28
N ASN A 212 2.07 -14.66 6.35
CA ASN A 212 1.47 -13.41 5.91
C ASN A 212 1.83 -13.00 4.48
N PHE A 213 2.61 -13.82 3.78
CA PHE A 213 2.87 -13.65 2.36
C PHE A 213 1.57 -13.84 1.55
N ILE A 214 1.35 -12.93 0.59
CA ILE A 214 0.19 -12.97 -0.30
C ILE A 214 0.60 -13.52 -1.67
N GLU A 215 1.50 -12.82 -2.38
CA GLU A 215 1.91 -13.18 -3.74
C GLU A 215 3.18 -12.41 -4.17
N THR A 216 3.90 -12.96 -5.15
CA THR A 216 4.91 -12.27 -5.95
C THR A 216 4.30 -11.97 -7.32
N PHE A 217 3.84 -10.74 -7.52
CA PHE A 217 3.30 -10.32 -8.80
C PHE A 217 4.43 -10.08 -9.82
N LEU A 218 4.19 -10.51 -11.06
CA LEU A 218 5.03 -10.26 -12.22
C LEU A 218 4.44 -9.10 -13.01
N TRP A 219 5.01 -7.91 -12.89
CA TRP A 219 4.58 -6.76 -13.68
C TRP A 219 5.30 -6.74 -15.02
N ASN A 220 4.55 -6.74 -16.12
CA ASN A 220 5.11 -6.62 -17.45
C ASN A 220 5.64 -5.19 -17.70
N LYS A 221 6.94 -5.01 -17.50
CA LYS A 221 7.61 -3.70 -17.59
C LYS A 221 7.92 -3.23 -19.02
N THR A 222 7.91 -4.12 -19.99
CA THR A 222 8.13 -3.81 -21.41
C THR A 222 7.52 -4.89 -22.31
N GLN A 223 6.94 -4.47 -23.44
CA GLN A 223 6.50 -5.38 -24.50
C GLN A 223 7.60 -5.62 -25.55
N THR A 224 8.63 -4.78 -25.55
CA THR A 224 9.70 -4.77 -26.56
C THR A 224 11.05 -4.85 -25.86
N PRO A 225 11.38 -5.97 -25.19
CA PRO A 225 12.67 -6.11 -24.51
C PRO A 225 13.82 -6.03 -25.52
N PRO A 226 15.02 -5.55 -25.15
CA PRO A 226 16.13 -5.36 -26.08
C PRO A 226 16.47 -6.63 -26.87
N SER A 227 16.67 -6.50 -28.19
CA SER A 227 17.10 -7.61 -29.06
C SER A 227 18.52 -8.09 -28.74
N ALA A 228 19.35 -7.21 -28.19
CA ALA A 228 20.72 -7.50 -27.73
C ALA A 228 20.78 -8.34 -26.42
N SER A 229 19.66 -8.89 -25.97
CA SER A 229 19.65 -9.78 -24.79
C SER A 229 20.31 -11.12 -25.14
N ASN A 230 21.30 -11.56 -24.36
CA ASN A 230 22.09 -12.75 -24.69
C ASN A 230 21.31 -14.08 -24.51
N LYS A 231 20.91 -14.38 -23.27
CA LYS A 231 20.31 -15.69 -22.92
C LYS A 231 18.79 -15.67 -22.86
N THR A 232 18.22 -14.62 -22.27
CA THR A 232 16.78 -14.47 -22.08
C THR A 232 16.38 -13.00 -22.23
N ARG A 233 15.18 -12.74 -22.74
CA ARG A 233 14.62 -11.39 -22.87
C ARG A 233 13.78 -11.09 -21.62
N LYS A 234 14.27 -10.21 -20.75
CA LYS A 234 13.59 -9.84 -19.50
C LYS A 234 12.43 -8.88 -19.78
N THR A 235 11.20 -9.34 -19.58
CA THR A 235 9.97 -8.56 -19.81
C THR A 235 9.26 -8.15 -18.53
N HIS A 236 9.64 -8.72 -17.39
CA HIS A 236 8.94 -8.52 -16.11
C HIS A 236 9.88 -8.00 -15.02
N GLU A 237 9.27 -7.35 -14.05
CA GLU A 237 9.80 -7.06 -12.71
C GLU A 237 8.87 -7.67 -11.67
N PHE A 238 9.35 -7.80 -10.44
CA PHE A 238 8.60 -8.42 -9.35
C PHE A 238 7.98 -7.35 -8.45
N ILE A 239 6.82 -7.67 -7.87
CA ILE A 239 6.20 -6.90 -6.80
C ILE A 239 5.83 -7.88 -5.70
N LEU A 240 6.56 -7.84 -4.59
CA LEU A 240 6.24 -8.67 -3.43
C LEU A 240 5.07 -8.06 -2.67
N CYS A 241 4.10 -8.89 -2.31
CA CYS A 241 2.92 -8.50 -1.55
C CYS A 241 2.86 -9.26 -0.22
N TYR A 242 2.78 -8.52 0.88
CA TYR A 242 2.57 -9.03 2.22
C TYR A 242 1.43 -8.29 2.90
N GLN A 243 0.69 -8.99 3.74
CA GLN A 243 -0.26 -8.39 4.67
C GLN A 243 0.38 -8.29 6.06
N LYS A 244 -0.03 -7.35 6.91
CA LYS A 244 0.44 -7.33 8.30
C LYS A 244 -0.03 -8.56 9.08
N ASN A 245 -1.32 -8.85 8.97
CA ASN A 245 -1.95 -10.05 9.49
C ASN A 245 -2.90 -10.58 8.41
N LYS A 246 -2.53 -11.68 7.76
CA LYS A 246 -3.28 -12.25 6.64
C LYS A 246 -4.66 -12.69 7.11
N ASP A 247 -5.68 -12.20 6.42
CA ASP A 247 -7.06 -12.56 6.65
C ASP A 247 -7.64 -13.32 5.45
N ASN A 248 -8.92 -13.69 5.55
CA ASN A 248 -9.63 -14.43 4.50
C ASN A 248 -10.32 -13.50 3.48
N LYS A 249 -10.06 -12.17 3.53
CA LYS A 249 -10.68 -11.24 2.59
C LYS A 249 -10.04 -11.41 1.21
N LYS A 250 -10.87 -11.44 0.17
CA LYS A 250 -10.39 -11.57 -1.20
C LYS A 250 -9.88 -10.23 -1.73
N MET A 251 -8.75 -10.26 -2.41
CA MET A 251 -8.35 -9.18 -3.31
C MET A 251 -9.17 -9.31 -4.61
N ILE A 252 -9.78 -8.22 -5.05
CA ILE A 252 -10.70 -8.23 -6.20
C ILE A 252 -10.05 -7.39 -7.30
N ALA A 253 -9.70 -8.03 -8.41
CA ALA A 253 -9.16 -7.33 -9.58
C ALA A 253 -10.28 -6.76 -10.46
N LYS A 254 -11.33 -7.56 -10.67
CA LYS A 254 -12.51 -7.15 -11.45
C LYS A 254 -13.69 -8.07 -11.18
N PHE A 255 -14.85 -7.64 -11.64
CA PHE A 255 -16.05 -8.47 -11.72
C PHE A 255 -16.15 -9.04 -13.14
N SER A 256 -16.43 -10.33 -13.29
CA SER A 256 -16.49 -10.95 -14.61
C SER A 256 -17.71 -10.49 -15.42
N ASP A 257 -17.57 -10.42 -16.75
CA ASP A 257 -18.68 -10.24 -17.66
C ASP A 257 -19.57 -11.49 -17.72
N GLY A 258 -20.90 -11.31 -17.62
CA GLY A 258 -21.88 -12.39 -17.68
C GLY A 258 -22.40 -12.90 -16.32
N GLY A 259 -21.93 -12.32 -15.21
CA GLY A 259 -22.56 -12.40 -13.87
C GLY A 259 -23.46 -11.20 -13.58
N ASP A 260 -24.03 -10.61 -14.64
CA ASP A 260 -24.84 -9.41 -14.56
C ASP A 260 -26.29 -9.70 -14.97
N ALA A 261 -27.21 -9.50 -14.03
CA ALA A 261 -28.63 -9.69 -14.26
C ALA A 261 -29.31 -8.36 -14.61
N PRO A 262 -30.29 -8.33 -15.54
CA PRO A 262 -31.02 -7.11 -15.83
C PRO A 262 -31.85 -6.70 -14.61
N LEU A 263 -31.74 -5.43 -14.21
CA LEU A 263 -32.61 -4.85 -13.19
C LEU A 263 -34.05 -4.73 -13.70
N TRP A 264 -34.23 -4.65 -15.02
CA TRP A 264 -35.54 -4.66 -15.67
C TRP A 264 -36.17 -6.06 -15.70
N ASN A 265 -37.48 -6.13 -15.45
CA ASN A 265 -38.31 -7.34 -15.56
C ASN A 265 -39.77 -6.95 -15.83
N GLU A 266 -40.31 -7.39 -16.97
CA GLU A 266 -41.64 -7.06 -17.52
C GLU A 266 -42.81 -7.28 -16.57
N THR A 267 -42.73 -8.29 -15.70
CA THR A 267 -43.85 -8.66 -14.82
C THR A 267 -44.01 -7.74 -13.61
N ASN A 268 -43.04 -6.85 -13.34
CA ASN A 268 -43.11 -5.91 -12.23
C ASN A 268 -43.85 -4.63 -12.61
N SER A 269 -44.48 -3.95 -11.65
CA SER A 269 -45.04 -2.62 -11.90
C SER A 269 -43.94 -1.59 -12.21
N GLU A 270 -44.25 -0.67 -13.13
CA GLU A 270 -43.40 0.47 -13.45
C GLU A 270 -43.14 1.32 -12.20
N ARG A 271 -41.89 1.77 -12.05
CA ARG A 271 -41.47 2.63 -10.94
C ARG A 271 -40.31 3.51 -11.37
N ILE A 272 -40.10 4.58 -10.60
CA ILE A 272 -38.95 5.47 -10.75
C ILE A 272 -37.91 5.06 -9.71
N LEU A 273 -36.68 4.80 -10.15
CA LEU A 273 -35.53 4.61 -9.27
C LEU A 273 -34.56 5.77 -9.46
N THR A 274 -34.04 6.26 -8.35
CA THR A 274 -32.97 7.26 -8.30
C THR A 274 -31.65 6.54 -8.06
N PHE A 275 -30.72 6.69 -9.00
CA PHE A 275 -29.39 6.11 -8.93
C PHE A 275 -28.41 7.18 -8.47
N PRO A 276 -27.56 6.88 -7.47
CA PRO A 276 -26.59 7.85 -6.99
C PRO A 276 -25.53 8.13 -8.05
N ALA A 277 -25.05 9.36 -8.03
CA ALA A 277 -23.90 9.79 -8.80
C ALA A 277 -22.69 8.87 -8.60
N ASN A 278 -21.93 8.61 -9.66
CA ASN A 278 -20.64 7.90 -9.61
C ASN A 278 -20.68 6.41 -9.18
N TYR A 279 -21.87 5.83 -9.07
CA TYR A 279 -22.04 4.42 -8.69
C TYR A 279 -22.20 3.49 -9.89
N VAL A 280 -22.93 3.93 -10.91
CA VAL A 280 -23.26 3.11 -12.08
C VAL A 280 -22.13 3.20 -13.11
N PHE A 281 -21.51 2.06 -13.42
CA PHE A 281 -20.52 1.93 -14.48
C PHE A 281 -21.18 2.00 -15.86
N SER A 282 -20.42 2.40 -16.88
CA SER A 282 -20.93 2.55 -18.23
C SER A 282 -19.89 2.17 -19.29
N ASN A 283 -20.32 1.48 -20.34
CA ASN A 283 -19.48 1.23 -21.53
C ASN A 283 -19.65 2.34 -22.59
N LEU A 284 -20.41 3.39 -22.28
CA LEU A 284 -20.65 4.51 -23.17
C LEU A 284 -19.43 5.43 -23.29
N LYS A 285 -19.36 6.17 -24.39
CA LYS A 285 -18.32 7.19 -24.60
C LYS A 285 -18.55 8.36 -23.65
N ASN A 286 -17.50 9.13 -23.39
CA ASN A 286 -17.62 10.35 -22.61
C ASN A 286 -18.58 11.33 -23.32
N GLY A 287 -19.51 11.92 -22.57
CA GLY A 287 -20.48 12.87 -23.11
C GLY A 287 -21.78 12.95 -22.31
N ILE A 288 -22.65 13.87 -22.75
CA ILE A 288 -23.97 14.11 -22.16
C ILE A 288 -25.03 13.44 -23.03
N TYR A 289 -25.78 12.54 -22.41
CA TYR A 289 -26.88 11.79 -22.99
C TYR A 289 -28.21 12.39 -22.55
N LYS A 290 -28.96 12.95 -23.51
CA LYS A 290 -30.21 13.65 -23.22
C LYS A 290 -31.30 12.69 -22.72
N LYS A 291 -32.06 13.18 -21.73
CA LYS A 291 -33.27 12.54 -21.20
C LYS A 291 -34.26 12.22 -22.32
N GLY A 292 -35.05 11.16 -22.12
CA GLY A 292 -36.02 10.67 -23.09
C GLY A 292 -36.22 9.17 -23.01
N ILE A 293 -37.14 8.67 -23.83
CA ILE A 293 -37.46 7.24 -23.90
C ILE A 293 -36.39 6.52 -24.71
N ARG A 294 -35.81 5.47 -24.12
CA ARG A 294 -34.73 4.64 -24.68
C ARG A 294 -35.12 3.18 -24.54
N ASP A 295 -35.68 2.60 -25.60
CA ASP A 295 -36.17 1.22 -25.62
C ASP A 295 -37.25 1.00 -24.52
N LYS A 296 -36.94 0.27 -23.45
CA LYS A 296 -37.85 -0.10 -22.36
C LYS A 296 -37.74 0.79 -21.12
N ILE A 297 -36.90 1.82 -21.17
CA ILE A 297 -36.55 2.69 -20.06
C ILE A 297 -36.82 4.15 -20.46
N GLU A 298 -37.49 4.90 -19.60
CA GLU A 298 -37.59 6.35 -19.72
C GLU A 298 -36.52 6.99 -18.82
N VAL A 299 -35.55 7.67 -19.46
CA VAL A 299 -34.50 8.43 -18.79
C VAL A 299 -35.07 9.80 -18.44
N LEU A 300 -35.16 10.14 -17.15
CA LEU A 300 -35.85 11.36 -16.68
C LEU A 300 -34.93 12.57 -16.51
N ASP A 301 -33.63 12.32 -16.33
CA ASP A 301 -32.59 13.34 -16.15
C ASP A 301 -31.50 13.15 -17.22
N ASP A 302 -30.87 14.24 -17.69
CA ASP A 302 -29.73 14.11 -18.60
C ASP A 302 -28.61 13.31 -17.90
N ILE A 303 -27.99 12.37 -18.60
CA ILE A 303 -26.96 11.49 -18.04
C ILE A 303 -25.60 11.89 -18.58
N GLU A 304 -24.66 12.18 -17.70
CA GLU A 304 -23.28 12.49 -18.05
C GLU A 304 -22.39 11.27 -17.81
N VAL A 305 -21.69 10.83 -18.85
CA VAL A 305 -20.73 9.73 -18.79
C VAL A 305 -19.32 10.28 -18.90
N TYR A 306 -18.44 9.85 -18.01
CA TYR A 306 -17.02 10.16 -18.07
C TYR A 306 -16.20 8.98 -17.54
N ASN A 307 -15.18 8.57 -18.31
CA ASN A 307 -14.26 7.48 -17.98
C ASN A 307 -14.95 6.19 -17.53
N GLY A 308 -15.99 5.80 -18.26
CA GLY A 308 -16.69 4.53 -18.04
C GLY A 308 -17.60 4.50 -16.81
N LYS A 309 -18.04 5.67 -16.32
CA LYS A 309 -19.05 5.81 -15.25
C LYS A 309 -20.06 6.91 -15.56
N ILE A 310 -21.26 6.78 -14.99
CA ILE A 310 -22.25 7.86 -14.95
C ILE A 310 -21.94 8.75 -13.73
N ILE A 311 -21.65 10.03 -13.97
CA ILE A 311 -21.07 10.91 -12.95
C ILE A 311 -22.09 11.75 -12.18
N ASN A 312 -23.29 11.94 -12.72
CA ASN A 312 -24.37 12.68 -12.07
C ASN A 312 -25.43 11.72 -11.50
N SER A 313 -26.19 12.20 -10.51
CA SER A 313 -27.38 11.48 -10.04
C SER A 313 -28.45 11.55 -11.12
N PHE A 314 -29.14 10.43 -11.36
CA PHE A 314 -30.13 10.34 -12.42
C PHE A 314 -31.27 9.41 -12.04
N ARG A 315 -32.45 9.67 -12.60
CA ARG A 315 -33.62 8.85 -12.43
C ARG A 315 -33.97 8.13 -13.72
N LEU A 316 -34.31 6.86 -13.56
CA LEU A 316 -34.89 6.05 -14.62
C LEU A 316 -36.29 5.61 -14.20
N LYS A 317 -37.20 5.58 -15.17
CA LYS A 317 -38.53 4.98 -15.02
C LYS A 317 -38.60 3.71 -15.86
N GLY A 318 -39.10 2.63 -15.26
CA GLY A 318 -39.25 1.34 -15.92
C GLY A 318 -39.73 0.25 -14.98
N HIS A 319 -39.88 -0.97 -15.52
CA HIS A 319 -40.33 -2.15 -14.79
C HIS A 319 -39.14 -2.78 -14.01
N PHE A 320 -38.72 -2.17 -12.91
CA PHE A 320 -37.56 -2.64 -12.13
C PHE A 320 -37.91 -3.73 -11.12
N ARG A 321 -36.98 -4.69 -10.94
CA ARG A 321 -37.05 -5.75 -9.91
C ARG A 321 -37.03 -5.20 -8.49
N TRP A 322 -36.25 -4.14 -8.27
CA TRP A 322 -36.03 -3.57 -6.95
C TRP A 322 -36.92 -2.35 -6.71
N LYS A 323 -37.26 -2.11 -5.45
CA LYS A 323 -37.74 -0.81 -4.97
C LYS A 323 -36.53 0.06 -4.60
N GLN A 324 -36.76 1.34 -4.31
CA GLN A 324 -35.67 2.25 -3.94
C GLN A 324 -34.96 1.78 -2.67
N GLU A 325 -35.70 1.24 -1.69
CA GLU A 325 -35.15 0.71 -0.44
C GLU A 325 -34.19 -0.44 -0.73
N THR A 326 -34.61 -1.41 -1.54
CA THR A 326 -33.77 -2.55 -1.95
C THR A 326 -32.55 -2.10 -2.75
N LEU A 327 -32.69 -1.13 -3.66
CA LEU A 327 -31.56 -0.57 -4.38
C LEU A 327 -30.53 0.03 -3.41
N ASN A 328 -30.98 0.79 -2.42
CA ASN A 328 -30.10 1.39 -1.41
C ASN A 328 -29.40 0.31 -0.56
N GLU A 329 -30.12 -0.75 -0.15
CA GLU A 329 -29.54 -1.89 0.58
C GLU A 329 -28.49 -2.64 -0.25
N GLU A 330 -28.77 -2.92 -1.53
CA GLU A 330 -27.85 -3.60 -2.43
C GLU A 330 -26.59 -2.73 -2.70
N ILE A 331 -26.75 -1.40 -2.74
CA ILE A 331 -25.62 -0.47 -2.78
C ILE A 331 -24.76 -0.57 -1.52
N ILE A 332 -25.38 -0.63 -0.34
CA ILE A 332 -24.68 -0.82 0.93
C ILE A 332 -23.95 -2.17 0.96
N ASN A 333 -24.54 -3.20 0.34
CA ASN A 333 -23.97 -4.54 0.18
C ASN A 333 -23.00 -4.64 -1.03
N ASN A 334 -22.51 -3.51 -1.56
CA ASN A 334 -21.51 -3.43 -2.63
C ASN A 334 -21.91 -4.13 -3.94
N VAL A 335 -23.19 -4.14 -4.30
CA VAL A 335 -23.63 -4.67 -5.59
C VAL A 335 -23.36 -3.70 -6.72
N PHE A 336 -22.55 -4.11 -7.70
CA PHE A 336 -22.16 -3.25 -8.81
C PHE A 336 -23.32 -3.05 -9.79
N LEU A 337 -23.45 -1.84 -10.33
CA LEU A 337 -24.43 -1.51 -11.37
C LEU A 337 -23.72 -1.09 -12.65
N VAL A 338 -24.22 -1.53 -13.81
CA VAL A 338 -23.63 -1.23 -15.11
C VAL A 338 -24.68 -0.92 -16.20
N VAL A 339 -24.37 0.05 -17.05
CA VAL A 339 -25.06 0.39 -18.29
C VAL A 339 -24.16 0.09 -19.48
N LYS A 340 -24.56 -0.84 -20.34
CA LYS A 340 -23.71 -1.31 -21.45
C LYS A 340 -23.97 -0.61 -22.80
N SER A 341 -25.05 0.17 -22.92
CA SER A 341 -25.46 0.81 -24.19
C SER A 341 -26.40 2.00 -23.96
N GLU A 342 -26.68 2.78 -25.01
CA GLU A 342 -27.57 3.97 -24.96
C GLU A 342 -29.04 3.62 -24.68
N LYS A 343 -29.36 2.33 -24.53
CA LYS A 343 -30.66 1.87 -24.05
C LYS A 343 -30.86 2.13 -22.55
N PHE A 344 -29.80 2.44 -21.81
CA PHE A 344 -29.84 2.65 -20.36
C PHE A 344 -30.51 1.52 -19.56
N SER A 345 -30.48 0.30 -20.09
CA SER A 345 -30.92 -0.90 -19.39
C SER A 345 -29.89 -1.25 -18.31
N ILE A 346 -30.19 -0.88 -17.07
CA ILE A 346 -29.32 -1.14 -15.91
C ILE A 346 -29.28 -2.63 -15.62
N ARG A 347 -28.07 -3.11 -15.34
CA ARG A 347 -27.76 -4.47 -14.91
C ARG A 347 -27.02 -4.41 -13.59
N TYR A 348 -27.19 -5.43 -12.76
CA TYR A 348 -26.55 -5.52 -11.45
C TYR A 348 -25.70 -6.79 -11.34
N CYS A 349 -24.59 -6.71 -10.61
CA CYS A 349 -23.67 -7.81 -10.35
C CYS A 349 -23.53 -8.01 -8.84
N ARG A 350 -24.06 -9.12 -8.32
CA ARG A 350 -23.97 -9.43 -6.88
C ARG A 350 -22.64 -10.08 -6.52
N GLU A 351 -22.19 -9.82 -5.31
CA GLU A 351 -21.05 -10.51 -4.72
C GLU A 351 -21.36 -12.02 -4.64
N GLY A 352 -20.57 -12.84 -5.35
CA GLY A 352 -20.84 -14.27 -5.53
C GLY A 352 -21.08 -14.68 -6.98
N GLU A 353 -21.49 -13.76 -7.86
CA GLU A 353 -21.47 -13.97 -9.31
C GLU A 353 -20.09 -13.59 -9.87
N ARG A 354 -19.17 -14.56 -9.79
CA ARG A 354 -17.83 -14.60 -10.45
C ARG A 354 -16.99 -13.32 -10.29
N ILE A 355 -16.54 -13.09 -9.05
CA ILE A 355 -15.40 -12.23 -8.72
C ILE A 355 -14.14 -12.79 -9.40
N VAL A 356 -13.34 -11.92 -10.02
CA VAL A 356 -12.03 -12.26 -10.56
C VAL A 356 -10.96 -11.72 -9.60
N MET A 357 -10.25 -12.64 -8.98
CA MET A 357 -9.06 -12.33 -8.17
C MET A 357 -7.91 -11.94 -9.11
N PRO A 358 -6.97 -11.08 -8.66
CA PRO A 358 -5.81 -10.74 -9.46
C PRO A 358 -5.01 -12.00 -9.80
N THR A 359 -4.58 -12.12 -11.06
CA THR A 359 -3.56 -13.10 -11.43
C THR A 359 -2.20 -12.64 -10.93
N ASN A 360 -1.27 -13.59 -10.79
CA ASN A 360 0.11 -13.29 -10.45
C ASN A 360 0.87 -12.55 -11.57
N GLU A 361 0.30 -12.37 -12.77
CA GLU A 361 0.78 -11.46 -13.81
C GLU A 361 -0.06 -10.17 -13.82
N ILE A 362 0.62 -9.02 -13.86
CA ILE A 362 0.03 -7.69 -14.02
C ILE A 362 0.50 -7.11 -15.35
N SER A 363 -0.42 -6.84 -16.26
CA SER A 363 -0.08 -6.46 -17.63
C SER A 363 -1.10 -5.50 -18.25
N LYS A 364 -0.97 -5.27 -19.56
CA LYS A 364 -1.95 -4.53 -20.36
C LYS A 364 -3.37 -5.12 -20.27
N LYS A 365 -3.53 -6.42 -19.98
CA LYS A 365 -4.84 -7.06 -19.78
C LYS A 365 -5.59 -6.48 -18.58
N ASP A 366 -4.86 -5.89 -17.64
CA ASP A 366 -5.34 -5.26 -16.41
C ASP A 366 -5.36 -3.73 -16.54
N ASN A 367 -5.22 -3.21 -17.77
CA ASN A 367 -5.03 -1.79 -18.08
C ASN A 367 -3.80 -1.17 -17.41
N VAL A 368 -2.79 -1.97 -17.10
CA VAL A 368 -1.54 -1.51 -16.50
C VAL A 368 -0.50 -1.24 -17.59
N GLY A 369 0.12 -0.06 -17.51
CA GLY A 369 1.16 0.40 -18.43
C GLY A 369 2.53 -0.25 -18.17
N THR A 370 3.47 0.07 -19.06
CA THR A 370 4.87 -0.38 -19.00
C THR A 370 5.80 0.79 -18.63
N ASN A 371 7.11 0.56 -18.59
CA ASN A 371 8.10 1.64 -18.42
C ASN A 371 8.00 2.70 -19.53
N GLU A 372 7.70 2.29 -20.76
CA GLU A 372 7.50 3.20 -21.89
C GLU A 372 6.25 4.07 -21.71
N THR A 373 5.18 3.52 -21.14
CA THR A 373 3.98 4.29 -20.76
C THR A 373 4.34 5.32 -19.70
N ALA A 374 5.03 4.90 -18.63
CA ALA A 374 5.44 5.75 -17.53
C ALA A 374 6.33 6.92 -18.00
N SER A 375 7.28 6.65 -18.89
CA SER A 375 8.17 7.68 -19.45
C SER A 375 7.39 8.71 -20.27
N LYS A 376 6.42 8.27 -21.09
CA LYS A 376 5.58 9.17 -21.90
C LYS A 376 4.66 10.04 -21.03
N GLU A 377 4.05 9.45 -20.00
CA GLU A 377 3.21 10.16 -19.03
C GLU A 377 4.01 11.27 -18.33
N LEU A 378 5.25 10.96 -17.90
CA LEU A 378 6.11 11.93 -17.23
C LEU A 378 6.58 13.04 -18.18
N LEU A 379 7.02 12.72 -19.39
CA LEU A 379 7.42 13.72 -20.39
C LEU A 379 6.28 14.70 -20.66
N LYS A 380 5.05 14.20 -20.83
CA LYS A 380 3.87 15.03 -21.03
C LYS A 380 3.58 15.97 -19.86
N LEU A 381 3.87 15.57 -18.62
CA LEU A 381 3.68 16.41 -17.42
C LEU A 381 4.70 17.55 -17.31
N PHE A 382 5.85 17.43 -17.97
CA PHE A 382 6.97 18.38 -17.88
C PHE A 382 7.34 18.97 -19.24
N ASP A 383 6.38 19.11 -20.15
CA ASP A 383 6.57 19.71 -21.48
C ASP A 383 7.77 19.10 -22.25
N ASP A 384 7.78 17.76 -22.33
CA ASP A 384 8.83 16.93 -22.95
C ASP A 384 10.22 17.03 -22.30
N ASN A 385 10.34 17.61 -21.11
CA ASN A 385 11.57 17.61 -20.35
C ASN A 385 11.72 16.33 -19.52
N LYS A 386 12.82 15.59 -19.75
CA LYS A 386 13.12 14.38 -19.00
C LYS A 386 13.72 14.71 -17.62
N ILE A 387 12.87 14.75 -16.60
CA ILE A 387 13.27 15.06 -15.21
C ILE A 387 13.67 13.82 -14.41
N PHE A 388 12.99 12.69 -14.62
CA PHE A 388 13.34 11.41 -14.00
C PHE A 388 13.64 10.35 -15.06
N ASN A 389 14.52 9.41 -14.72
CA ASN A 389 14.92 8.32 -15.61
C ASN A 389 14.11 7.04 -15.40
N PHE A 390 13.65 6.81 -14.16
CA PHE A 390 13.03 5.56 -13.75
C PHE A 390 11.81 5.92 -12.89
N ASN A 391 10.63 5.95 -13.52
CA ASN A 391 9.35 6.13 -12.84
C ASN A 391 8.42 4.97 -13.18
N LYS A 392 7.55 4.63 -12.24
CA LYS A 392 6.50 3.64 -12.44
C LYS A 392 5.30 4.29 -13.15
N PRO A 393 4.49 3.53 -13.89
CA PRO A 393 3.29 4.08 -14.50
C PRO A 393 2.20 4.30 -13.44
N VAL A 394 1.44 5.39 -13.56
CA VAL A 394 0.36 5.73 -12.62
C VAL A 394 -0.69 4.61 -12.58
N SER A 395 -0.97 3.99 -13.72
CA SER A 395 -1.90 2.86 -13.87
C SER A 395 -1.54 1.63 -13.01
N LEU A 396 -0.25 1.33 -12.82
CA LEU A 396 0.17 0.23 -11.95
C LEU A 396 -0.27 0.49 -10.51
N ILE A 397 0.01 1.69 -10.00
CA ILE A 397 -0.31 2.02 -8.61
C ILE A 397 -1.83 2.07 -8.39
N LYS A 398 -2.58 2.63 -9.35
CA LYS A 398 -4.06 2.62 -9.30
C LYS A 398 -4.61 1.19 -9.27
N TYR A 399 -4.03 0.27 -10.04
CA TYR A 399 -4.41 -1.14 -9.99
C TYR A 399 -4.14 -1.74 -8.61
N LEU A 400 -2.94 -1.54 -8.04
CA LEU A 400 -2.60 -2.04 -6.70
C LEU A 400 -3.51 -1.48 -5.60
N ILE A 401 -3.85 -0.18 -5.66
CA ILE A 401 -4.82 0.44 -4.75
C ILE A 401 -6.19 -0.24 -4.89
N SER A 402 -6.64 -0.45 -6.13
CA SER A 402 -7.97 -1.01 -6.40
C SER A 402 -8.14 -2.42 -5.83
N ILE A 403 -7.12 -3.27 -5.92
CA ILE A 403 -7.20 -4.65 -5.43
C ILE A 403 -7.08 -4.76 -3.90
N CYS A 404 -6.60 -3.71 -3.22
CA CYS A 404 -6.43 -3.65 -1.76
C CYS A 404 -7.56 -2.95 -1.01
N SER A 405 -8.19 -1.95 -1.62
CA SER A 405 -9.21 -1.09 -0.98
C SER A 405 -10.60 -1.32 -1.59
N ASN A 406 -11.09 -2.56 -1.56
CA ASN A 406 -12.42 -2.92 -2.08
C ASN A 406 -13.59 -2.27 -1.32
N ASN A 407 -13.33 -1.69 -0.14
CA ASN A 407 -14.30 -0.93 0.66
C ASN A 407 -13.94 0.57 0.62
N THR A 408 -14.26 1.27 -0.47
CA THR A 408 -13.93 2.70 -0.68
C THR A 408 -14.72 3.69 0.20
N ASN A 409 -15.34 3.23 1.29
CA ASN A 409 -16.07 4.10 2.22
C ASN A 409 -15.23 4.52 3.44
N GLU A 410 -14.02 4.00 3.61
CA GLU A 410 -13.13 4.36 4.72
C GLU A 410 -12.03 5.32 4.26
N GLY A 411 -11.68 6.31 5.11
CA GLY A 411 -10.57 7.24 4.91
C GLY A 411 -9.20 6.55 5.00
N ASP A 412 -8.95 5.59 4.11
CA ASP A 412 -7.73 4.81 4.04
C ASP A 412 -6.52 5.69 3.75
N THR A 413 -5.44 5.40 4.46
CA THR A 413 -4.16 6.10 4.28
C THR A 413 -3.21 5.21 3.48
N ILE A 414 -2.66 5.77 2.40
CA ILE A 414 -1.66 5.15 1.54
C ILE A 414 -0.31 5.84 1.80
N LEU A 415 0.75 5.05 2.00
CA LEU A 415 2.09 5.56 2.28
C LEU A 415 3.09 5.06 1.24
N ASP A 416 3.94 5.98 0.77
CA ASP A 416 5.11 5.69 -0.05
C ASP A 416 6.30 6.48 0.53
N PHE A 417 7.26 5.74 1.08
CA PHE A 417 8.48 6.30 1.67
C PHE A 417 9.71 6.15 0.77
N PHE A 418 9.51 5.77 -0.49
CA PHE A 418 10.48 5.83 -1.59
C PHE A 418 9.85 6.57 -2.78
N ALA A 419 9.33 7.78 -2.50
CA ALA A 419 8.41 8.48 -3.39
C ALA A 419 8.93 8.70 -4.83
N GLY A 420 10.25 8.83 -5.03
CA GLY A 420 10.85 9.03 -6.34
C GLY A 420 10.22 10.20 -7.10
N SER A 421 9.59 9.92 -8.23
CA SER A 421 8.87 10.89 -9.07
C SER A 421 7.49 11.30 -8.54
N GLY A 422 7.05 10.76 -7.39
CA GLY A 422 5.73 11.03 -6.81
C GLY A 422 4.59 10.24 -7.45
N THR A 423 4.88 9.12 -8.10
CA THR A 423 3.88 8.33 -8.86
C THR A 423 2.73 7.86 -7.98
N THR A 424 3.00 7.41 -6.75
CA THR A 424 1.96 6.97 -5.81
C THR A 424 1.04 8.11 -5.40
N ALA A 425 1.59 9.27 -5.08
CA ALA A 425 0.81 10.45 -4.76
C ALA A 425 -0.07 10.88 -5.96
N HIS A 426 0.48 10.83 -7.18
CA HIS A 426 -0.28 11.12 -8.39
C HIS A 426 -1.44 10.13 -8.60
N ALA A 427 -1.20 8.82 -8.42
CA ALA A 427 -2.23 7.79 -8.51
C ALA A 427 -3.36 7.98 -7.48
N VAL A 428 -3.00 8.33 -6.24
CA VAL A 428 -3.97 8.66 -5.19
C VAL A 428 -4.75 9.92 -5.56
N LEU A 429 -4.10 10.98 -6.04
CA LEU A 429 -4.78 12.20 -6.45
C LEU A 429 -5.70 11.97 -7.65
N GLU A 430 -5.35 11.13 -8.62
CA GLU A 430 -6.24 10.80 -9.72
C GLU A 430 -7.45 9.97 -9.26
N SER A 431 -7.21 8.98 -8.40
CA SER A 431 -8.27 8.14 -7.81
C SER A 431 -9.19 9.00 -6.95
N ASN A 432 -8.62 9.90 -6.16
CA ASN A 432 -9.36 10.86 -5.35
C ASN A 432 -10.00 11.97 -6.18
N LYS A 433 -9.44 12.40 -7.31
CA LYS A 433 -10.08 13.41 -8.16
C LYS A 433 -11.30 12.84 -8.85
N SER A 434 -11.21 11.57 -9.29
CA SER A 434 -12.41 10.84 -9.64
C SER A 434 -13.41 10.81 -8.48
N ASP A 435 -12.94 10.94 -7.22
CA ASP A 435 -13.72 10.98 -5.97
C ASP A 435 -14.17 12.37 -5.44
N TYR A 436 -13.47 13.48 -5.73
CA TYR A 436 -13.73 14.82 -5.20
C TYR A 436 -14.52 15.71 -6.17
N GLN A 437 -14.39 15.48 -7.49
CA GLN A 437 -15.43 15.97 -8.42
C GLN A 437 -16.80 15.36 -8.10
N LYS A 438 -16.86 14.30 -7.28
CA LYS A 438 -18.10 13.71 -6.75
C LYS A 438 -18.79 14.51 -5.63
N LEU A 439 -18.16 15.55 -5.07
CA LEU A 439 -18.72 16.35 -3.95
C LEU A 439 -18.88 17.84 -4.25
N SER A 440 -18.02 18.45 -5.07
CA SER A 440 -18.02 19.92 -5.25
C SER A 440 -19.06 20.47 -6.24
N GLU A 441 -19.73 19.62 -7.02
CA GLU A 441 -20.79 20.06 -7.95
C GLU A 441 -22.21 19.69 -7.46
N GLY A 442 -22.29 18.98 -6.32
CA GLY A 442 -23.53 18.77 -5.56
C GLY A 442 -23.63 19.79 -4.44
N GLY A 443 -24.35 20.90 -4.67
CA GLY A 443 -24.61 21.91 -3.65
C GLY A 443 -25.15 21.29 -2.35
N GLY A 444 -24.41 21.49 -1.27
CA GLY A 444 -24.79 21.08 0.08
C GLY A 444 -23.86 21.72 1.12
N TYR A 445 -24.35 22.77 1.76
CA TYR A 445 -23.72 23.46 2.89
C TYR A 445 -23.51 22.53 4.09
N LEU A 446 -22.42 22.74 4.85
CA LEU A 446 -22.35 22.72 6.32
C LEU A 446 -20.95 23.20 6.74
N MET A 447 -20.78 24.41 7.31
CA MET A 447 -20.94 24.83 8.71
C MET A 447 -20.09 24.05 9.73
N ALA A 448 -19.19 24.83 10.35
CA ALA A 448 -18.29 24.60 11.50
C ALA A 448 -17.06 23.71 11.30
#